data_AF-A0A661V4G1-F1
#
_entry.id   AF-A0A661V4G1-F1
#
_cell.length_a   1.000
_cell.length_b   1.000
_cell.length_c   1.000
_cell.angle_alpha   90.00
_cell.angle_beta   90.00
_cell.angle_gamma   90.00
#
_symmetry.space_group_name_H-M   'P 1'
#
loop_
_entity.id
_entity.type
_entity.pdbx_description
1 polymer ?
#
loop_
_entity_poly.entity_id
_entity_poly.type
_entity_poly.pdbx_seq_one_letter_code
_entity_poly.pdbx_strand_id
1 'polypeptide(L)'
;DVRINIPVMKTHDQLLVTLGVKNLKGVIPKTMKRRFHAIGVVKGILDLAKVVPIDLTILDAINAMEGMGPSFGEIVELNTLIASRDIYNLDLIASKVMGFEPVELDYLMEADEHGLLDLKADIEVVGTPVEQITRKFKRPPTDLEFGEGISVISEGACSACRGTIHSVVYDIEQMKLMGEVRDLFIVVGPQAEIPEGLPNTPVIMGTCLKRFEDEGCYVEGCPPNNDKMLAAIKEVCSIA
;
A
#
# COMPACT_ATOMS: atom_id res chain seq x y z
N ASP A 1 -30.70 12.22 -5.08
CA ASP A 1 -29.47 12.62 -4.35
C ASP A 1 -28.26 12.47 -5.26
N VAL A 2 -27.14 13.14 -4.91
CA VAL A 2 -25.86 13.13 -5.63
C VAL A 2 -24.76 12.67 -4.67
N ARG A 3 -23.85 11.81 -5.13
CA ARG A 3 -22.75 11.22 -4.36
C ARG A 3 -21.41 11.70 -4.92
N ILE A 4 -20.66 12.44 -4.09
CA ILE A 4 -19.38 13.04 -4.48
C ILE A 4 -18.25 12.35 -3.71
N ASN A 5 -17.26 11.84 -4.43
CA ASN A 5 -16.05 11.23 -3.88
C ASN A 5 -14.91 12.27 -3.86
N ILE A 6 -14.25 12.47 -2.71
CA ILE A 6 -13.17 13.47 -2.56
C ILE A 6 -11.90 12.78 -2.02
N PRO A 7 -11.19 12.02 -2.86
CA PRO A 7 -9.90 11.42 -2.49
C PRO A 7 -8.78 12.46 -2.42
N VAL A 8 -7.71 12.12 -1.69
CA VAL A 8 -6.42 12.84 -1.73
C VAL A 8 -5.43 12.03 -2.57
N MET A 9 -4.72 12.69 -3.49
CA MET A 9 -3.68 12.08 -4.33
C MET A 9 -2.48 11.66 -3.49
N LYS A 10 -2.19 10.36 -3.47
CA LYS A 10 -1.02 9.85 -2.75
C LYS A 10 -0.49 8.53 -3.30
N THR A 11 0.79 8.26 -3.08
CA THR A 11 1.33 6.90 -3.21
C THR A 11 0.83 6.00 -2.08
N HIS A 12 0.88 4.68 -2.31
CA HIS A 12 0.52 3.67 -1.33
C HIS A 12 1.29 2.39 -1.58
N ASP A 13 1.97 1.88 -0.55
CA ASP A 13 2.73 0.61 -0.52
C ASP A 13 1.98 -0.67 -0.97
N GLN A 14 0.65 -0.64 -1.15
CA GLN A 14 -0.16 -1.82 -1.50
C GLN A 14 -0.65 -1.85 -2.95
N LEU A 15 -0.87 -0.68 -3.56
CA LEU A 15 -1.45 -0.51 -4.90
C LEU A 15 -0.69 0.55 -5.72
N LEU A 16 0.52 0.92 -5.28
CA LEU A 16 1.34 2.05 -5.70
C LEU A 16 0.73 3.43 -5.48
N VAL A 17 -0.59 3.58 -5.66
CA VAL A 17 -1.33 4.84 -5.51
C VAL A 17 -2.64 4.66 -4.75
N THR A 18 -3.14 5.75 -4.19
CA THR A 18 -4.52 5.89 -3.72
C THR A 18 -5.13 7.13 -4.36
N LEU A 19 -6.17 6.87 -5.16
CA LEU A 19 -6.91 7.86 -5.93
C LEU A 19 -8.41 7.62 -5.71
N GLY A 20 -9.25 7.85 -6.72
CA GLY A 20 -10.70 7.72 -6.68
C GLY A 20 -11.17 6.32 -6.28
N VAL A 21 -10.82 5.29 -7.05
CA VAL A 21 -11.35 3.93 -6.87
C VAL A 21 -10.99 3.39 -5.49
N LYS A 22 -9.72 3.54 -5.10
CA LYS A 22 -9.24 3.09 -3.79
C LYS A 22 -9.91 3.80 -2.62
N ASN A 23 -10.27 5.08 -2.76
CA ASN A 23 -10.91 5.85 -1.70
C ASN A 23 -12.30 5.32 -1.33
N LEU A 24 -12.99 4.62 -2.25
CA LEU A 24 -14.28 3.99 -1.96
C LEU A 24 -14.18 2.92 -0.88
N LYS A 25 -13.00 2.35 -0.62
CA LYS A 25 -12.76 1.48 0.54
C LYS A 25 -13.14 2.15 1.87
N GLY A 26 -13.21 3.49 1.92
CA GLY A 26 -13.69 4.27 3.06
C GLY A 26 -15.14 3.96 3.47
N VAL A 27 -16.01 3.56 2.54
CA VAL A 27 -17.45 3.35 2.78
C VAL A 27 -17.78 2.06 3.54
N ILE A 28 -16.81 1.15 3.67
CA ILE A 28 -16.99 -0.14 4.34
C ILE A 28 -16.40 -0.16 5.77
N PRO A 29 -16.95 -0.97 6.68
CA PRO A 29 -16.41 -1.13 8.04
C PRO A 29 -14.96 -1.65 8.07
N LYS A 30 -14.23 -1.35 9.15
CA LYS A 30 -12.83 -1.79 9.35
C LYS A 30 -12.64 -3.30 9.25
N THR A 31 -13.62 -4.08 9.72
CA THR A 31 -13.59 -5.55 9.61
C THR A 31 -13.63 -6.02 8.16
N MET A 32 -14.45 -5.40 7.31
CA MET A 32 -14.49 -5.68 5.87
C MET A 32 -13.23 -5.19 5.16
N LYS A 33 -12.67 -4.04 5.56
CA LYS A 33 -11.40 -3.54 5.03
C LYS A 33 -10.27 -4.57 5.14
N ARG A 34 -10.25 -5.38 6.21
CA ARG A 34 -9.29 -6.48 6.40
C ARG A 34 -9.57 -7.67 5.48
N ARG A 35 -10.85 -8.02 5.29
CA ARG A 35 -11.25 -9.13 4.39
C ARG A 35 -10.79 -8.93 2.94
N PHE A 36 -10.61 -7.69 2.50
CA PHE A 36 -10.07 -7.40 1.17
C PHE A 36 -8.65 -7.96 0.98
N HIS A 37 -7.84 -8.03 2.04
CA HIS A 37 -6.50 -8.63 1.94
C HIS A 37 -6.55 -10.14 1.70
N ALA A 38 -7.60 -10.82 2.20
CA ALA A 38 -7.80 -12.25 1.95
C ALA A 38 -8.41 -12.53 0.56
N ILE A 39 -9.24 -11.62 0.05
CA ILE A 39 -9.94 -11.78 -1.25
C ILE A 39 -9.09 -11.27 -2.42
N GLY A 40 -8.12 -10.39 -2.15
CA GLY A 40 -7.38 -9.62 -3.15
C GLY A 40 -7.84 -8.16 -3.12
N VAL A 41 -6.90 -7.25 -2.87
CA VAL A 41 -7.22 -5.82 -2.67
C VAL A 41 -7.76 -5.22 -3.96
N VAL A 42 -7.16 -5.54 -5.11
CA VAL A 42 -7.57 -5.07 -6.44
C VAL A 42 -9.02 -5.47 -6.74
N LYS A 43 -9.29 -6.78 -6.78
CA LYS A 43 -10.65 -7.31 -6.93
C LYS A 43 -11.64 -6.65 -5.98
N GLY A 44 -11.28 -6.55 -4.70
CA GLY A 44 -12.14 -5.95 -3.68
C GLY A 44 -12.52 -4.49 -3.97
N ILE A 45 -11.57 -3.66 -4.41
CA ILE A 45 -11.88 -2.25 -4.72
C ILE A 45 -12.66 -2.10 -6.03
N LEU A 46 -12.41 -2.96 -7.02
CA LEU A 46 -13.17 -2.95 -8.28
C LEU A 46 -14.62 -3.41 -8.06
N ASP A 47 -14.83 -4.48 -7.31
CA ASP A 47 -16.17 -4.95 -6.93
C ASP A 47 -16.92 -3.89 -6.12
N LEU A 48 -16.21 -3.20 -5.22
CA LEU A 48 -16.80 -2.11 -4.44
C LEU A 48 -17.21 -0.92 -5.32
N ALA A 49 -16.36 -0.53 -6.28
CA ALA A 49 -16.65 0.55 -7.21
C ALA A 49 -17.85 0.26 -8.12
N LYS A 50 -18.08 -1.02 -8.48
CA LYS A 50 -19.27 -1.44 -9.25
C LYS A 50 -20.59 -1.28 -8.47
N VAL A 51 -20.57 -1.43 -7.15
CA VAL A 51 -21.79 -1.44 -6.32
C VAL A 51 -22.03 -0.13 -5.56
N VAL A 52 -21.02 0.73 -5.47
CA VAL A 52 -21.11 2.06 -4.84
C VAL A 52 -21.22 3.10 -5.96
N PRO A 53 -22.43 3.54 -6.32
CA PRO A 53 -22.56 4.56 -7.36
C PRO A 53 -21.98 5.88 -6.87
N ILE A 54 -21.21 6.53 -7.74
CA ILE A 54 -20.57 7.83 -7.56
C ILE A 54 -20.91 8.67 -8.78
N ASP A 55 -21.41 9.88 -8.55
CA ASP A 55 -21.82 10.78 -9.64
C ASP A 55 -20.66 11.69 -10.08
N LEU A 56 -19.73 11.98 -9.16
CA LEU A 56 -18.57 12.84 -9.39
C LEU A 56 -17.44 12.47 -8.43
N THR A 57 -16.22 12.37 -8.95
CA THR A 57 -15.00 12.31 -8.15
C THR A 57 -14.21 13.60 -8.34
N ILE A 58 -13.78 14.22 -7.23
CA ILE A 58 -12.91 15.39 -7.20
C ILE A 58 -11.66 15.01 -6.41
N LEU A 59 -10.57 14.72 -7.11
CA LEU A 59 -9.29 14.40 -6.52
C LEU A 59 -8.58 15.66 -6.08
N ASP A 60 -8.34 15.73 -4.76
CA ASP A 60 -7.52 16.75 -4.14
C ASP A 60 -6.04 16.41 -4.32
N ALA A 61 -5.37 17.22 -5.14
CA ALA A 61 -3.94 17.18 -5.34
C ALA A 61 -3.30 18.53 -4.97
N ILE A 62 -3.93 19.32 -4.09
CA ILE A 62 -3.32 20.58 -3.61
C ILE A 62 -2.02 20.22 -2.89
N ASN A 63 -2.13 19.34 -1.90
CA ASN A 63 -1.02 18.70 -1.18
C ASN A 63 -1.09 17.19 -1.40
N ALA A 64 -0.45 16.72 -2.47
CA ALA A 64 -0.31 15.30 -2.73
C ALA A 64 0.78 14.67 -1.84
N MET A 65 0.94 13.34 -1.90
CA MET A 65 1.95 12.63 -1.13
C MET A 65 2.70 11.59 -1.99
N GLU A 66 4.03 11.55 -1.87
CA GLU A 66 4.91 10.60 -2.58
C GLU A 66 5.75 9.74 -1.63
N GLY A 67 6.32 8.63 -2.12
CA GLY A 67 7.16 7.73 -1.32
C GLY A 67 6.35 6.81 -0.41
N MET A 68 6.69 6.77 0.89
CA MET A 68 6.08 5.89 1.91
C MET A 68 4.68 6.33 2.38
N GLY A 69 3.82 6.68 1.43
CA GLY A 69 2.39 6.83 1.70
C GLY A 69 1.73 5.50 2.09
N PRO A 70 0.66 5.52 2.91
CA PRO A 70 -0.11 6.69 3.29
C PRO A 70 0.33 7.38 4.60
N SER A 71 1.35 6.87 5.29
CA SER A 71 1.70 7.32 6.65
C SER A 71 2.91 8.24 6.71
N PHE A 72 3.94 7.98 5.90
CA PHE A 72 5.25 8.61 6.02
C PHE A 72 5.74 9.18 4.68
N GLY A 73 4.82 9.45 3.76
CA GLY A 73 5.17 10.04 2.48
C GLY A 73 5.54 11.52 2.60
N GLU A 74 6.31 11.99 1.64
CA GLU A 74 6.68 13.40 1.51
C GLU A 74 5.56 14.19 0.81
N ILE A 75 5.34 15.44 1.21
CA ILE A 75 4.33 16.30 0.59
C ILE A 75 4.82 16.76 -0.79
N VAL A 76 3.92 16.67 -1.77
CA VAL A 76 4.10 17.23 -3.11
C VAL A 76 3.02 18.27 -3.36
N GLU A 77 3.41 19.53 -3.39
CA GLU A 77 2.51 20.64 -3.71
C GLU A 77 2.28 20.69 -5.23
N LEU A 78 1.09 20.30 -5.71
CA LEU A 78 0.70 20.47 -7.11
C LEU A 78 -0.32 21.60 -7.28
N ASN A 79 -0.94 22.08 -6.20
CA ASN A 79 -1.97 23.14 -6.23
C ASN A 79 -3.08 22.86 -7.28
N THR A 80 -3.48 21.60 -7.41
CA THR A 80 -4.35 21.12 -8.49
C THR A 80 -5.54 20.34 -7.95
N LEU A 81 -6.69 20.48 -8.62
CA LEU A 81 -7.84 19.59 -8.46
C LEU A 81 -8.11 18.90 -9.79
N ILE A 82 -8.40 17.60 -9.75
CA ILE A 82 -8.79 16.82 -10.94
C ILE A 82 -10.19 16.30 -10.70
N ALA A 83 -11.12 16.52 -11.64
CA ALA A 83 -12.50 16.11 -11.47
C ALA A 83 -13.02 15.36 -12.69
N SER A 84 -13.82 14.32 -12.44
CA SER A 84 -14.44 13.51 -13.48
C SER A 84 -15.71 12.83 -12.97
N ARG A 85 -16.66 12.58 -13.87
CA ARG A 85 -17.81 11.70 -13.61
C ARG A 85 -17.46 10.22 -13.75
N ASP A 86 -16.37 9.93 -14.45
CA ASP A 86 -15.81 8.58 -14.56
C ASP A 86 -14.59 8.48 -13.65
N ILE A 87 -14.70 7.62 -12.63
CA ILE A 87 -13.68 7.43 -11.60
C ILE A 87 -12.44 6.68 -12.14
N TYR A 88 -12.60 5.81 -13.14
CA TYR A 88 -11.49 5.05 -13.72
C TYR A 88 -10.67 5.92 -14.67
N ASN A 89 -11.33 6.72 -15.51
CA ASN A 89 -10.66 7.71 -16.34
C ASN A 89 -9.93 8.76 -15.49
N LEU A 90 -10.52 9.17 -14.36
CA LEU A 90 -9.85 10.04 -13.40
C LEU A 90 -8.57 9.40 -12.86
N ASP A 91 -8.65 8.16 -12.40
CA ASP A 91 -7.49 7.45 -11.84
C ASP A 91 -6.40 7.23 -12.90
N LEU A 92 -6.78 6.96 -14.16
CA LEU A 92 -5.86 6.84 -15.29
C LEU A 92 -5.15 8.17 -15.63
N ILE A 93 -5.86 9.30 -15.65
CA ILE A 93 -5.24 10.60 -15.89
C ILE A 93 -4.37 11.02 -14.69
N ALA A 94 -4.87 10.82 -13.47
CA ALA A 94 -4.13 11.15 -12.25
C ALA A 94 -2.85 10.31 -12.10
N SER A 95 -2.84 9.04 -12.51
CA SER A 95 -1.61 8.23 -12.52
C SER A 95 -0.55 8.80 -13.46
N LYS A 96 -0.96 9.27 -14.64
CA LYS A 96 -0.06 9.96 -15.61
C LYS A 96 0.48 11.26 -15.02
N VAL A 97 -0.33 12.05 -14.32
CA VAL A 97 0.12 13.25 -13.58
C VAL A 97 1.18 12.90 -12.54
N MET A 98 1.04 11.79 -11.84
CA MET A 98 2.04 11.28 -10.88
C MET A 98 3.27 10.62 -11.57
N GLY A 99 3.27 10.58 -12.90
CA GLY A 99 4.32 9.98 -13.72
C GLY A 99 4.38 8.46 -13.63
N PHE A 100 3.27 7.79 -13.30
CA PHE A 100 3.12 6.34 -13.38
C PHE A 100 2.59 5.94 -14.76
N GLU A 101 3.15 4.88 -15.31
CA GLU A 101 2.57 4.19 -16.44
C GLU A 101 1.35 3.37 -15.98
N PRO A 102 0.24 3.37 -16.73
CA PRO A 102 -0.97 2.66 -16.32
C PRO A 102 -0.75 1.16 -16.08
N VAL A 103 0.20 0.57 -16.81
CA VAL A 103 0.60 -0.84 -16.68
C VAL A 103 1.29 -1.17 -15.35
N GLU A 104 1.75 -0.16 -14.60
CA GLU A 104 2.26 -0.35 -13.23
C GLU A 104 1.10 -0.57 -12.24
N LEU A 105 -0.14 -0.20 -12.60
CA LEU A 105 -1.28 -0.19 -11.71
C LEU A 105 -2.21 -1.37 -11.98
N ASP A 106 -2.01 -2.47 -11.26
CA ASP A 106 -2.79 -3.71 -11.39
C ASP A 106 -4.31 -3.49 -11.44
N TYR A 107 -4.85 -2.53 -10.68
CA TYR A 107 -6.29 -2.27 -10.66
C TYR A 107 -6.81 -1.54 -11.91
N LEU A 108 -5.98 -0.78 -12.62
CA LEU A 108 -6.35 -0.19 -13.91
C LEU A 108 -6.26 -1.26 -15.01
N MET A 109 -5.26 -2.13 -14.96
CA MET A 109 -5.15 -3.29 -15.85
C MET A 109 -6.36 -4.21 -15.70
N GLU A 110 -6.71 -4.59 -14.46
CA GLU A 110 -7.88 -5.43 -14.21
C GLU A 110 -9.20 -4.70 -14.55
N ALA A 111 -9.27 -3.38 -14.40
CA ALA A 111 -10.43 -2.60 -14.84
C ALA A 111 -10.61 -2.62 -16.37
N ASP A 112 -9.53 -2.52 -17.13
CA ASP A 112 -9.50 -2.63 -18.59
C ASP A 112 -9.97 -4.02 -19.06
N GLU A 113 -9.42 -5.08 -18.46
CA GLU A 113 -9.79 -6.47 -18.75
C GLU A 113 -11.27 -6.77 -18.51
N HIS A 114 -11.89 -6.06 -17.56
CA HIS A 114 -13.31 -6.19 -17.22
C HIS A 114 -14.21 -5.17 -17.92
N GLY A 115 -13.68 -4.34 -18.83
CA GLY A 115 -14.45 -3.34 -19.59
C GLY A 115 -14.98 -2.18 -18.76
N LEU A 116 -14.35 -1.88 -17.61
CA LEU A 116 -14.68 -0.73 -16.76
C LEU A 116 -13.89 0.52 -17.14
N LEU A 117 -12.79 0.32 -17.86
CA LEU A 117 -11.87 1.31 -18.38
C LEU A 117 -11.46 0.87 -19.79
N ASP A 118 -11.03 1.81 -20.62
CA ASP A 118 -10.23 1.52 -21.81
C ASP A 118 -8.92 2.29 -21.69
N LEU A 119 -7.81 1.56 -21.47
CA LEU A 119 -6.48 2.14 -21.29
C LEU A 119 -5.98 2.90 -22.51
N LYS A 120 -6.56 2.64 -23.69
CA LYS A 120 -6.22 3.28 -24.97
C LYS A 120 -7.19 4.39 -25.34
N ALA A 121 -8.23 4.63 -24.53
CA ALA A 121 -9.18 5.69 -24.80
C ALA A 121 -8.47 7.05 -24.84
N ASP A 122 -8.87 7.86 -25.82
CA ASP A 122 -8.51 9.27 -25.87
C ASP A 122 -9.44 10.04 -24.92
N ILE A 123 -8.94 10.33 -23.73
CA ILE A 123 -9.70 11.02 -22.69
C ILE A 123 -9.55 12.52 -22.89
N GLU A 124 -10.66 13.21 -23.14
CA GLU A 124 -10.67 14.68 -23.22
C GLU A 124 -10.33 15.28 -21.85
N VAL A 125 -9.20 15.98 -21.79
CA VAL A 125 -8.79 16.77 -20.61
C VAL A 125 -9.10 18.24 -20.89
N VAL A 126 -10.00 18.82 -20.09
CA VAL A 126 -10.34 20.23 -20.15
C VAL A 126 -9.61 20.99 -19.05
N GLY A 127 -9.03 22.14 -19.37
CA GLY A 127 -8.27 22.98 -18.45
C GLY A 127 -6.77 22.85 -18.67
N THR A 128 -6.01 22.71 -17.58
CA THR A 128 -4.54 22.60 -17.65
C THR A 128 -4.14 21.27 -18.31
N PRO A 129 -3.31 21.29 -19.37
CA PRO A 129 -2.78 20.06 -19.97
C PRO A 129 -2.02 19.20 -18.96
N VAL A 130 -2.18 17.87 -19.05
CA VAL A 130 -1.57 16.90 -18.12
C VAL A 130 -0.07 17.12 -18.01
N GLU A 131 0.60 17.36 -19.14
CA GLU A 131 2.05 17.51 -19.23
C GLU A 131 2.59 18.72 -18.45
N GLN A 132 1.75 19.73 -18.21
CA GLN A 132 2.15 20.92 -17.44
C GLN A 132 2.12 20.70 -15.93
N ILE A 133 1.36 19.70 -15.46
CA ILE A 133 1.23 19.35 -14.05
C ILE A 133 1.87 18.00 -13.72
N THR A 134 2.37 17.28 -14.74
CA THR A 134 3.05 16.01 -14.55
C THR A 134 4.32 16.18 -13.71
N ARG A 135 4.42 15.36 -12.67
CA ARG A 135 5.61 15.23 -11.85
C ARG A 135 5.86 13.75 -11.59
N LYS A 136 7.11 13.33 -11.74
CA LYS A 136 7.49 11.95 -11.42
C LYS A 136 7.55 11.77 -9.90
N PHE A 137 6.55 11.09 -9.35
CA PHE A 137 6.49 10.84 -7.91
C PHE A 137 7.52 9.77 -7.49
N LYS A 138 8.09 9.90 -6.29
CA LYS A 138 8.82 8.82 -5.62
C LYS A 138 7.87 7.63 -5.41
N ARG A 139 8.27 6.45 -5.88
CA ARG A 139 7.48 5.22 -5.70
C ARG A 139 7.56 4.78 -4.23
N PRO A 140 6.53 4.11 -3.70
CA PRO A 140 6.70 3.42 -2.43
C PRO A 140 7.78 2.33 -2.58
N PRO A 141 8.59 2.08 -1.54
CA PRO A 141 9.57 1.00 -1.57
C PRO A 141 8.84 -0.34 -1.70
N THR A 142 9.44 -1.26 -2.46
CA THR A 142 8.83 -2.58 -2.77
C THR A 142 9.74 -3.75 -2.47
N ASP A 143 11.06 -3.53 -2.46
CA ASP A 143 12.04 -4.53 -2.02
C ASP A 143 11.97 -4.74 -0.51
N LEU A 144 12.41 -5.88 -0.02
CA LEU A 144 12.51 -6.14 1.42
C LEU A 144 13.99 -6.17 1.85
N GLU A 145 14.79 -5.35 1.17
CA GLU A 145 16.22 -5.22 1.43
C GLU A 145 16.43 -4.07 2.41
N PHE A 146 16.65 -4.45 3.66
CA PHE A 146 16.95 -3.51 4.73
C PHE A 146 18.46 -3.52 5.00
N GLY A 147 18.95 -2.52 5.76
CA GLY A 147 20.36 -2.45 6.14
C GLY A 147 20.88 -3.69 6.88
N GLU A 148 22.19 -3.73 7.12
CA GLU A 148 22.83 -4.85 7.82
C GLU A 148 22.08 -5.24 9.11
N GLY A 149 21.91 -6.56 9.32
CA GLY A 149 21.26 -7.10 10.52
C GLY A 149 19.76 -7.34 10.40
N ILE A 150 19.13 -7.10 9.24
CA ILE A 150 17.72 -7.43 8.99
C ILE A 150 17.62 -8.37 7.78
N SER A 151 16.88 -9.47 7.93
CA SER A 151 16.60 -10.43 6.87
C SER A 151 15.13 -10.78 6.85
N VAL A 152 14.50 -10.75 5.67
CA VAL A 152 13.07 -11.03 5.51
C VAL A 152 12.85 -12.23 4.62
N ILE A 153 12.19 -13.26 5.16
CA ILE A 153 11.77 -14.46 4.43
C ILE A 153 10.31 -14.25 4.05
N SER A 154 10.02 -14.10 2.75
CA SER A 154 8.77 -13.47 2.29
C SER A 154 7.96 -14.26 1.25
N GLU A 155 8.17 -15.57 1.16
CA GLU A 155 7.52 -16.43 0.17
C GLU A 155 5.97 -16.34 0.24
N GLY A 156 5.38 -15.83 -0.85
CA GLY A 156 3.94 -15.59 -0.97
C GLY A 156 3.40 -14.41 -0.14
N ALA A 157 4.25 -13.59 0.49
CA ALA A 157 3.82 -12.45 1.29
C ALA A 157 3.05 -11.42 0.45
N CYS A 158 1.86 -11.03 0.92
CA CYS A 158 1.05 -10.01 0.25
C CYS A 158 1.60 -8.60 0.47
N SER A 159 1.25 -7.66 -0.42
CA SER A 159 1.71 -6.27 -0.35
C SER A 159 1.39 -5.58 0.98
N ALA A 160 0.32 -5.97 1.66
CA ALA A 160 -0.04 -5.42 2.95
C ALA A 160 0.95 -5.78 4.07
N CYS A 161 1.42 -7.04 4.11
CA CYS A 161 2.42 -7.42 5.11
C CYS A 161 3.79 -6.79 4.78
N ARG A 162 4.16 -6.72 3.50
CA ARG A 162 5.39 -6.02 3.07
C ARG A 162 5.39 -4.55 3.48
N GLY A 163 4.29 -3.85 3.24
CA GLY A 163 4.09 -2.46 3.68
C GLY A 163 4.21 -2.28 5.19
N THR A 164 3.64 -3.19 5.99
CA THR A 164 3.80 -3.18 7.44
C THR A 164 5.28 -3.35 7.86
N ILE A 165 6.06 -4.20 7.19
CA ILE A 165 7.49 -4.35 7.48
C ILE A 165 8.24 -3.04 7.20
N HIS A 166 8.05 -2.44 6.01
CA HIS A 166 8.65 -1.14 5.70
C HIS A 166 8.30 -0.08 6.73
N SER A 167 7.02 0.00 7.09
CA SER A 167 6.51 0.97 8.04
C SER A 167 7.19 0.83 9.40
N VAL A 168 7.38 -0.40 9.89
CA VAL A 168 7.97 -0.65 11.21
C VAL A 168 9.48 -0.44 11.18
N VAL A 169 10.17 -0.83 10.11
CA VAL A 169 11.61 -0.56 9.95
C VAL A 169 11.85 0.96 9.86
N TYR A 170 10.98 1.70 9.17
CA TYR A 170 11.05 3.15 9.16
C TYR A 170 10.85 3.75 10.55
N ASP A 171 9.90 3.25 11.34
CA ASP A 171 9.70 3.69 12.73
C ASP A 171 11.00 3.49 13.56
N ILE A 172 11.66 2.35 13.41
CA ILE A 172 12.96 2.05 14.06
C ILE A 172 14.05 3.04 13.62
N GLU A 173 14.11 3.39 12.33
CA GLU A 173 15.03 4.39 11.79
C GLU A 173 14.77 5.78 12.39
N GLN A 174 13.51 6.22 12.44
CA GLN A 174 13.14 7.51 13.04
C GLN A 174 13.42 7.56 14.54
N MET A 175 13.29 6.43 15.24
CA MET A 175 13.67 6.29 16.65
C MET A 175 15.20 6.21 16.85
N LYS A 176 15.99 6.17 15.77
CA LYS A 176 17.46 6.02 15.79
C LYS A 176 17.93 4.70 16.43
N LEU A 177 17.11 3.65 16.34
CA LEU A 177 17.38 2.34 16.93
C LEU A 177 18.01 1.35 15.95
N MET A 178 18.23 1.75 14.68
CA MET A 178 18.81 0.87 13.65
C MET A 178 20.18 0.28 14.05
N GLY A 179 20.99 1.01 14.82
CA GLY A 179 22.29 0.50 15.30
C GLY A 179 22.19 -0.60 16.37
N GLU A 180 21.00 -0.79 16.95
CA GLU A 180 20.71 -1.81 17.95
C GLU A 180 20.10 -3.08 17.34
N VAL A 181 19.59 -2.99 16.09
CA VAL A 181 19.04 -4.15 15.38
C VAL A 181 20.18 -5.03 14.89
N ARG A 182 20.21 -6.29 15.34
CA ARG A 182 21.18 -7.30 14.91
C ARG A 182 20.49 -8.63 14.70
N ASP A 183 20.89 -9.32 13.62
CA ASP A 183 20.45 -10.67 13.30
C ASP A 183 18.93 -10.85 13.44
N LEU A 184 18.15 -9.86 12.98
CA LEU A 184 16.69 -9.86 12.97
C LEU A 184 16.19 -10.63 11.76
N PHE A 185 15.42 -11.68 12.00
CA PHE A 185 14.74 -12.44 10.95
C PHE A 185 13.24 -12.23 11.04
N ILE A 186 12.62 -11.72 9.97
CA ILE A 186 11.17 -11.59 9.86
C ILE A 186 10.67 -12.63 8.85
N VAL A 187 9.83 -13.56 9.31
CA VAL A 187 9.22 -14.58 8.46
C VAL A 187 7.78 -14.18 8.17
N VAL A 188 7.42 -14.11 6.89
CA VAL A 188 6.12 -13.61 6.44
C VAL A 188 5.67 -14.28 5.15
N GLY A 189 4.36 -14.54 5.03
CA GLY A 189 3.77 -15.10 3.82
C GLY A 189 3.38 -16.58 3.97
N PRO A 190 2.29 -17.01 3.31
CA PRO A 190 1.71 -18.35 3.54
C PRO A 190 2.64 -19.50 3.12
N GLN A 191 3.59 -19.24 2.21
CA GLN A 191 4.52 -20.23 1.65
C GLN A 191 5.91 -20.13 2.27
N ALA A 192 6.14 -19.16 3.16
CA ALA A 192 7.40 -19.02 3.87
C ALA A 192 7.59 -20.17 4.86
N GLU A 193 8.81 -20.66 4.94
CA GLU A 193 9.26 -21.68 5.89
C GLU A 193 10.36 -21.07 6.77
N ILE A 194 10.49 -21.55 8.01
CA ILE A 194 11.51 -21.07 8.94
C ILE A 194 12.82 -21.83 8.64
N PRO A 195 13.92 -21.14 8.28
CA PRO A 195 15.20 -21.80 8.10
C PRO A 195 15.71 -22.45 9.39
N GLU A 196 16.37 -23.60 9.27
CA GLU A 196 17.07 -24.22 10.40
C GLU A 196 18.31 -23.42 10.79
N GLY A 197 18.64 -23.40 12.08
CA GLY A 197 19.91 -22.83 12.57
C GLY A 197 19.99 -21.31 12.53
N LEU A 198 18.85 -20.61 12.57
CA LEU A 198 18.85 -19.15 12.73
C LEU A 198 19.61 -18.75 14.01
N PRO A 199 20.46 -17.71 13.94
CA PRO A 199 21.26 -17.29 15.08
C PRO A 199 20.43 -16.67 16.21
N ASN A 200 19.23 -16.18 15.88
CA ASN A 200 18.28 -15.57 16.82
C ASN A 200 16.85 -16.06 16.57
N THR A 201 16.00 -15.84 17.57
CA THR A 201 14.56 -16.14 17.47
C THR A 201 13.92 -15.29 16.37
N PRO A 202 13.25 -15.88 15.36
CA PRO A 202 12.61 -15.09 14.30
C PRO A 202 11.33 -14.42 14.79
N VAL A 203 10.99 -13.28 14.20
CA VAL A 203 9.66 -12.67 14.28
C VAL A 203 8.75 -13.32 13.23
N ILE A 204 7.70 -14.00 13.68
CA ILE A 204 6.76 -14.73 12.81
C ILE A 204 5.53 -13.87 12.59
N MET A 205 5.39 -13.33 11.38
CA MET A 205 4.43 -12.27 11.09
C MET A 205 3.16 -12.79 10.41
N GLY A 206 2.05 -12.68 11.14
CA GLY A 206 0.70 -12.72 10.57
C GLY A 206 -0.01 -14.07 10.63
N THR A 207 -1.34 -14.04 10.47
CA THR A 207 -2.22 -15.21 10.68
C THR A 207 -1.99 -16.35 9.68
N CYS A 208 -1.40 -16.07 8.51
CA CYS A 208 -1.06 -17.11 7.53
C CYS A 208 0.08 -18.04 8.01
N LEU A 209 0.85 -17.62 9.01
CA LEU A 209 1.94 -18.39 9.62
C LEU A 209 1.60 -18.90 11.03
N LYS A 210 0.32 -18.93 11.41
CA LYS A 210 -0.11 -19.44 12.72
C LYS A 210 0.42 -20.86 13.02
N ARG A 211 0.66 -21.67 11.99
CA ARG A 211 1.25 -23.01 12.13
C ARG A 211 2.62 -23.03 12.81
N PHE A 212 3.33 -21.90 12.83
CA PHE A 212 4.64 -21.73 13.45
C PHE A 212 4.58 -20.91 14.74
N GLU A 213 3.41 -20.75 15.38
CA GLU A 213 3.26 -19.83 16.52
C GLU A 213 4.19 -20.14 17.71
N ASP A 214 4.65 -21.39 17.85
CA ASP A 214 5.57 -21.84 18.90
C ASP A 214 7.06 -21.86 18.47
N GLU A 215 7.38 -21.49 17.23
CA GLU A 215 8.73 -21.58 16.65
C GLU A 215 9.48 -20.23 16.61
N GLY A 216 8.89 -19.18 17.20
CA GLY A 216 9.47 -17.85 17.26
C GLY A 216 8.59 -16.82 17.98
N CYS A 217 8.91 -15.54 17.83
CA CYS A 217 8.10 -14.45 18.36
C CYS A 217 6.90 -14.21 17.42
N TYR A 218 5.77 -14.86 17.71
CA TYR A 218 4.58 -14.80 16.87
C TYR A 218 3.79 -13.49 17.04
N VAL A 219 3.56 -12.78 15.93
CA VAL A 219 2.78 -11.54 15.90
C VAL A 219 1.49 -11.74 15.12
N GLU A 220 0.39 -11.88 15.86
CA GLU A 220 -0.94 -12.09 15.28
C GLU A 220 -1.47 -10.85 14.54
N GLY A 221 -1.92 -11.06 13.30
CA GLY A 221 -2.75 -10.12 12.53
C GLY A 221 -2.73 -10.34 11.00
N CYS A 222 -3.53 -9.57 10.27
CA CYS A 222 -3.61 -9.63 8.80
C CYS A 222 -3.86 -8.24 8.17
N PRO A 223 -2.79 -7.44 7.93
CA PRO A 223 -1.47 -7.60 8.55
C PRO A 223 -1.52 -7.27 10.06
N PRO A 224 -0.50 -7.66 10.83
CA PRO A 224 -0.32 -7.20 12.22
C PRO A 224 -0.30 -5.68 12.34
N ASN A 225 -0.59 -5.19 13.54
CA ASN A 225 -0.48 -3.78 13.86
C ASN A 225 0.99 -3.40 14.11
N ASN A 226 1.39 -2.19 13.69
CA ASN A 226 2.78 -1.72 13.81
C ASN A 226 3.32 -1.74 15.24
N ASP A 227 2.53 -1.34 16.24
CA ASP A 227 2.98 -1.32 17.64
C ASP A 227 3.33 -2.72 18.14
N LYS A 228 2.55 -3.73 17.72
CA LYS A 228 2.83 -5.14 18.05
C LYS A 228 4.10 -5.63 17.36
N MET A 229 4.30 -5.26 16.09
CA MET A 229 5.51 -5.61 15.34
C MET A 229 6.74 -4.97 15.97
N LEU A 230 6.66 -3.67 16.31
CA LEU A 230 7.75 -2.95 16.96
C LEU A 230 8.09 -3.56 18.31
N ALA A 231 7.09 -3.92 19.13
CA ALA A 231 7.31 -4.59 20.42
C ALA A 231 8.02 -5.94 20.24
N ALA A 232 7.59 -6.76 19.28
CA ALA A 232 8.21 -8.04 18.97
C ALA A 232 9.67 -7.89 18.50
N ILE A 233 9.95 -6.90 17.65
CA ILE A 233 11.32 -6.62 17.19
C ILE A 233 12.19 -6.16 18.36
N LYS A 234 11.67 -5.29 19.24
CA LYS A 234 12.41 -4.87 20.43
C LYS A 234 12.73 -6.04 21.36
N GLU A 235 11.78 -6.95 21.55
CA GLU A 235 11.99 -8.18 22.34
C GLU A 235 13.07 -9.06 21.73
N VAL A 236 12.96 -9.39 20.44
CA VAL A 236 13.90 -10.28 19.73
C VAL A 236 15.31 -9.69 19.66
N CYS A 237 15.43 -8.38 19.41
CA CYS A 237 16.72 -7.70 19.31
C CYS A 237 17.24 -7.20 20.67
N SER A 238 16.51 -7.41 21.77
CA SER A 238 16.87 -6.89 23.11
C SER A 238 17.09 -5.37 23.14
N ILE A 239 16.27 -4.62 22.39
CA ILE A 239 16.30 -3.15 22.31
C ILE A 239 15.52 -2.56 23.48
N ALA A 240 16.08 -1.54 24.13
CA ALA A 240 15.47 -0.89 25.29
C ALA A 240 14.26 0.01 24.97
#